data_AF-A0A940CT56-F1
#
_entry.id   AF-A0A940CT56-F1
#
_cell.length_a   1.000
_cell.length_b   1.000
_cell.length_c   1.000
_cell.angle_alpha   90.00
_cell.angle_beta   90.00
_cell.angle_gamma   90.00
#
_symmetry.space_group_name_H-M   'P 1'
#
loop_
_entity.id
_entity.type
_entity.pdbx_description
1 polymer ?
#
loop_
_entity_poly.entity_id
_entity_poly.type
_entity_poly.pdbx_seq_one_letter_code
_entity_poly.pdbx_strand_id
1 'polypeptide(L)'
;MIRCILMLLAVFVSGFAVFSKKPFNSFIFRTILSVIVVGLYVSYLSPDVALAEAMLGALLTTFIYLLAFKIHSEIKVGVIILPVLCEKYQEYYKGIVPEILEEFSKRYNYKLKFLEANDFDEISKLLSDSQVDIGICYNGDFNILELPIYDYNGNEKNFFEIQELLKKENNLDVLVKTEHKILSFCFSDKNSILYEEFMDFYSKFSLKRVLTKHIRGF
;
A
#
# COMPACT_ATOMS: atom_id res chain seq x y z
N MET A 1 -34.69 5.34 35.31
CA MET A 1 -34.01 6.41 34.54
C MET A 1 -32.77 5.91 33.82
N ILE A 2 -31.79 5.32 34.52
CA ILE A 2 -30.53 4.86 33.89
C ILE A 2 -30.71 3.83 32.77
N ARG A 3 -31.68 2.92 32.89
CA ARG A 3 -32.00 1.91 31.86
C ARG A 3 -32.40 2.54 30.53
N CYS A 4 -33.29 3.53 30.57
CA CYS A 4 -33.77 4.23 29.38
C CYS A 4 -32.64 4.99 28.68
N ILE A 5 -31.73 5.60 29.45
CA ILE A 5 -30.55 6.30 28.93
C ILE A 5 -29.64 5.30 28.20
N LEU A 6 -29.35 4.15 28.80
CA LEU A 6 -28.51 3.12 28.19
C LEU A 6 -29.14 2.56 26.90
N MET A 7 -30.46 2.35 26.85
CA MET A 7 -31.14 1.90 25.63
C MET A 7 -31.04 2.93 24.50
N LEU A 8 -31.30 4.21 24.80
CA LEU A 8 -31.22 5.27 23.80
C LEU A 8 -29.79 5.39 23.26
N LEU A 9 -28.79 5.33 24.16
CA LEU A 9 -27.39 5.32 23.78
C LEU A 9 -27.03 4.11 22.91
N ALA A 10 -27.53 2.91 23.24
CA ALA A 10 -27.28 1.70 22.45
C ALA A 10 -27.80 1.84 21.02
N VAL A 11 -29.02 2.36 20.84
CA VAL A 11 -29.60 2.60 19.50
C VAL A 11 -28.75 3.60 18.71
N PHE A 12 -28.34 4.69 19.37
CA PHE A 12 -27.53 5.72 18.74
C PHE A 12 -26.16 5.19 18.28
N VAL A 13 -25.45 4.47 19.16
CA VAL A 13 -24.15 3.84 18.85
C VAL A 13 -24.29 2.77 17.78
N SER A 14 -25.39 2.00 17.78
CA SER A 14 -25.69 1.03 16.72
C SER A 14 -25.81 1.70 15.35
N GLY A 15 -26.41 2.90 15.29
CA GLY A 15 -26.45 3.69 14.05
C GLY A 15 -25.04 4.01 13.54
N PHE A 16 -24.15 4.50 14.40
CA PHE A 16 -22.77 4.77 14.01
C PHE A 16 -21.98 3.52 13.61
N ALA A 17 -22.22 2.40 14.29
CA ALA A 17 -21.61 1.13 13.92
C ALA A 17 -21.96 0.73 12.48
N VAL A 18 -23.22 0.87 12.07
CA VAL A 18 -23.69 0.47 10.73
C VAL A 18 -23.30 1.48 9.66
N PHE A 19 -23.42 2.78 9.92
CA PHE A 19 -23.17 3.82 8.90
C PHE A 19 -21.72 4.31 8.82
N SER A 20 -20.82 3.75 9.63
CA SER A 20 -19.40 4.11 9.57
C SER A 20 -18.75 3.61 8.28
N LYS A 21 -18.18 4.52 7.49
CA LYS A 21 -17.44 4.21 6.26
C LYS A 21 -16.17 3.39 6.49
N LYS A 22 -15.50 3.58 7.63
CA LYS A 22 -14.26 2.88 7.96
C LYS A 22 -14.57 1.61 8.75
N PRO A 23 -14.09 0.42 8.32
CA PRO A 23 -14.31 -0.84 9.04
C PRO A 23 -13.79 -0.79 10.48
N PHE A 24 -12.63 -0.17 10.70
CA PHE A 24 -12.04 0.01 12.03
C PHE A 24 -12.95 0.82 12.97
N ASN A 25 -13.59 1.88 12.46
CA ASN A 25 -14.51 2.69 13.25
C ASN A 25 -15.81 1.94 13.55
N SER A 26 -16.35 1.19 12.58
CA SER A 26 -17.53 0.33 12.78
C SER A 26 -17.28 -0.67 13.91
N PHE A 27 -16.10 -1.27 13.90
CA PHE A 27 -15.61 -2.16 14.94
C PHE A 27 -15.55 -1.50 16.33
N ILE A 28 -14.96 -0.30 16.46
CA ILE A 28 -14.92 0.43 17.73
C ILE A 28 -16.33 0.67 18.28
N PHE A 29 -17.26 1.13 17.44
CA PHE A 29 -18.64 1.35 17.86
C PHE A 29 -19.34 0.05 18.26
N ARG A 30 -19.01 -1.08 17.63
CA ARG A 30 -19.51 -2.40 18.03
C ARG A 30 -19.02 -2.80 19.43
N THR A 31 -17.76 -2.54 19.77
CA THR A 31 -17.23 -2.80 21.12
C THR A 31 -17.90 -1.90 22.16
N ILE A 32 -18.08 -0.61 21.87
CA ILE A 32 -18.81 0.33 22.74
C ILE A 32 -20.24 -0.15 22.98
N LEU A 33 -20.92 -0.60 21.93
CA LEU A 33 -22.27 -1.16 22.03
C LEU A 33 -22.32 -2.37 22.97
N SER A 34 -21.36 -3.29 22.88
CA SER A 34 -21.30 -4.45 23.77
C SER A 34 -21.11 -4.04 25.23
N VAL A 35 -20.24 -3.05 25.52
CA VAL A 35 -20.08 -2.51 26.89
C VAL A 35 -21.38 -1.88 27.42
N ILE A 36 -22.12 -1.16 26.57
CA ILE A 36 -23.43 -0.59 26.96
C ILE A 36 -24.43 -1.71 27.28
N VAL A 37 -24.42 -2.80 26.50
CA VAL A 37 -25.29 -3.96 26.71
C VAL A 37 -24.94 -4.70 28.00
N VAL A 38 -23.66 -4.82 28.36
CA VAL A 38 -23.24 -5.32 29.70
C VAL A 38 -23.87 -4.46 30.80
N GLY A 39 -23.80 -3.12 30.66
CA GLY A 39 -24.43 -2.19 31.59
C GLY A 39 -25.96 -2.39 31.69
N LEU A 40 -26.63 -2.68 30.57
CA LEU A 40 -28.04 -3.03 30.56
C LEU A 40 -28.30 -4.33 31.34
N TYR A 41 -27.55 -5.41 31.11
CA TYR A 41 -27.73 -6.67 31.82
C TYR A 41 -27.50 -6.55 33.33
N VAL A 42 -26.48 -5.79 33.76
CA VAL A 42 -26.28 -5.46 35.17
C VAL A 42 -27.48 -4.69 35.72
N SER A 43 -27.99 -3.71 34.97
CA SER A 43 -29.15 -2.93 35.39
C SER A 43 -30.43 -3.75 35.52
N TYR A 44 -30.53 -4.88 34.82
CA TYR A 44 -31.61 -5.86 34.89
C TYR A 44 -31.39 -6.97 35.93
N LEU A 45 -30.36 -6.84 36.77
CA LEU A 45 -30.01 -7.85 37.77
C LEU A 45 -29.77 -9.24 37.15
N SER A 46 -29.19 -9.27 35.95
CA SER A 46 -28.81 -10.49 35.23
C SER A 46 -27.28 -10.60 35.15
N PRO A 47 -26.58 -10.85 36.27
CA PRO A 47 -25.12 -10.81 36.32
C PRO A 47 -24.44 -11.87 35.46
N ASP A 48 -25.03 -13.06 35.34
CA ASP A 48 -24.45 -14.16 34.56
C ASP A 48 -24.42 -13.81 33.06
N VAL A 49 -25.51 -13.22 32.57
CA VAL A 49 -25.62 -12.73 31.18
C VAL A 49 -24.69 -11.54 30.95
N ALA A 50 -24.57 -10.65 31.93
CA ALA A 50 -23.63 -9.52 31.87
C ALA A 50 -22.18 -9.99 31.76
N LEU A 51 -21.79 -11.00 32.54
CA LEU A 51 -20.45 -11.56 32.52
C LEU A 51 -20.17 -12.26 31.18
N ALA A 52 -21.13 -13.04 30.68
CA ALA A 52 -21.03 -13.69 29.37
C ALA A 52 -20.86 -12.67 28.24
N GLU A 53 -21.64 -11.59 28.23
CA GLU A 53 -21.52 -10.52 27.23
C GLU A 53 -20.19 -9.77 27.34
N ALA A 54 -19.69 -9.52 28.56
CA ALA A 54 -18.39 -8.88 28.74
C ALA A 54 -17.26 -9.74 28.18
N MET A 55 -17.30 -11.06 28.41
CA MET A 55 -16.26 -11.97 27.93
C MET A 55 -16.36 -12.23 26.43
N LEU A 56 -17.54 -12.59 25.93
CA LEU A 56 -17.72 -12.96 24.52
C LEU A 56 -17.91 -11.73 23.63
N GLY A 57 -18.86 -10.87 23.99
CA GLY A 57 -19.22 -9.68 23.24
C GLY A 57 -18.11 -8.64 23.28
N ALA A 58 -17.70 -8.17 24.46
CA ALA A 58 -16.77 -7.04 24.54
C ALA A 58 -15.32 -7.46 24.35
N LEU A 59 -14.86 -8.58 24.93
CA LEU A 59 -13.44 -8.97 24.90
C LEU A 59 -13.08 -9.88 23.72
N LEU A 60 -13.72 -11.04 23.60
CA LEU A 60 -13.34 -12.05 22.61
C LEU A 60 -13.58 -11.56 21.17
N THR A 61 -14.75 -11.01 20.86
CA THR A 61 -14.97 -10.50 19.50
C THR A 61 -14.01 -9.35 19.19
N THR A 62 -13.75 -8.46 20.14
CA THR A 62 -12.75 -7.38 19.98
C THR A 62 -11.37 -7.92 19.66
N PHE A 63 -10.95 -8.98 20.36
CA PHE A 63 -9.69 -9.63 20.09
C PHE A 63 -9.64 -10.29 18.71
N ILE A 64 -10.70 -11.01 18.32
CA ILE A 64 -10.81 -11.64 17.00
C ILE A 64 -10.80 -10.58 15.88
N TYR A 65 -11.54 -9.48 16.05
CA TYR A 65 -11.53 -8.38 15.09
C TYR A 65 -10.15 -7.74 14.98
N LEU A 66 -9.49 -7.47 16.12
CA LEU A 66 -8.12 -6.94 16.10
C LEU A 66 -7.15 -7.91 15.40
N LEU A 67 -7.30 -9.22 15.60
CA LEU A 67 -6.51 -10.22 14.88
C LEU A 67 -6.80 -10.24 13.38
N ALA A 68 -8.07 -10.16 13.00
CA ALA A 68 -8.51 -10.10 11.60
C ALA A 68 -8.01 -8.83 10.90
N PHE A 69 -8.00 -7.68 11.59
CA PHE A 69 -7.42 -6.44 11.08
C PHE A 69 -5.89 -6.44 11.11
N LYS A 70 -5.25 -7.21 12.01
CA LYS A 70 -3.80 -7.39 12.06
C LYS A 70 -3.29 -8.43 11.05
N ILE A 71 -4.04 -8.70 9.98
CA ILE A 71 -3.45 -9.33 8.80
C ILE A 71 -2.57 -8.27 8.15
N HIS A 72 -1.26 -8.43 8.24
CA HIS A 72 -0.34 -7.68 7.39
C HIS A 72 -0.74 -8.02 5.96
N SER A 73 -1.41 -7.09 5.29
CA SER A 73 -1.73 -7.30 3.89
C SER A 73 -0.38 -7.32 3.16
N GLU A 74 -0.17 -8.38 2.38
CA GLU A 74 0.99 -8.48 1.51
C GLU A 74 0.66 -7.67 0.26
N ILE A 75 1.46 -6.64 -0.02
CA ILE A 75 1.40 -5.89 -1.26
C ILE A 75 2.33 -6.57 -2.25
N LYS A 76 1.77 -7.01 -3.37
CA LYS A 76 2.52 -7.52 -4.51
C LYS A 76 2.94 -6.36 -5.40
N VAL A 77 4.25 -6.25 -5.65
CA VAL A 77 4.83 -5.13 -6.40
C VAL A 77 5.52 -5.69 -7.64
N GLY A 78 5.05 -5.31 -8.83
CA GLY A 78 5.72 -5.59 -10.10
C GLY A 78 6.89 -4.64 -10.31
N VAL A 79 8.10 -5.19 -10.48
CA VAL A 79 9.34 -4.41 -10.68
C VAL A 79 10.17 -4.98 -11.84
N ILE A 80 10.89 -4.09 -12.52
CA ILE A 80 11.93 -4.45 -13.49
C ILE A 80 13.28 -4.24 -12.80
N ILE A 81 14.20 -5.19 -12.98
CA ILE A 81 15.56 -5.06 -12.45
C ILE A 81 16.34 -4.10 -13.36
N LEU A 82 16.55 -2.88 -12.87
CA LEU A 82 17.29 -1.83 -13.55
C LEU A 82 18.27 -1.16 -12.58
N PRO A 83 19.50 -0.82 -13.03
CA PRO A 83 20.48 -0.13 -12.20
C PRO A 83 19.89 1.11 -11.55
N VAL A 84 20.22 1.35 -10.26
CA VAL A 84 19.75 2.48 -9.44
C VAL A 84 18.25 2.48 -9.11
N LEU A 85 17.41 2.03 -10.05
CA LEU A 85 15.96 2.03 -9.90
C LEU A 85 15.50 0.88 -8.98
N CYS A 86 15.91 -0.34 -9.30
CA CYS A 86 15.61 -1.55 -8.54
C CYS A 86 16.66 -2.62 -8.88
N GLU A 87 17.57 -2.85 -7.94
CA GLU A 87 18.62 -3.86 -8.03
C GLU A 87 18.32 -4.99 -7.04
N LYS A 88 18.53 -6.23 -7.50
CA LYS A 88 18.38 -7.42 -6.67
C LYS A 88 19.73 -7.85 -6.10
N TYR A 89 19.79 -7.98 -4.78
CA TYR A 89 20.94 -8.48 -4.04
C TYR A 89 20.53 -9.70 -3.22
N GLN A 90 20.76 -10.90 -3.77
CA GLN A 90 20.33 -12.17 -3.16
C GLN A 90 18.81 -12.14 -2.84
N GLU A 91 18.46 -11.90 -1.57
CA GLU A 91 17.11 -11.95 -1.02
C GLU A 91 16.48 -10.56 -0.79
N TYR A 92 17.19 -9.47 -1.07
CA TYR A 92 16.67 -8.11 -0.89
C TYR A 92 16.78 -7.25 -2.14
N TYR A 93 15.88 -6.27 -2.24
CA TYR A 93 15.83 -5.30 -3.33
C TYR A 93 16.31 -3.95 -2.82
N LYS A 94 17.10 -3.25 -3.63
CA LYS A 94 17.65 -1.94 -3.29
C LYS A 94 17.55 -1.01 -4.48
N GLY A 95 17.26 0.27 -4.23
CA GLY A 95 17.18 1.28 -5.28
C GLY A 95 16.14 2.32 -4.91
N ILE A 96 15.84 3.20 -5.87
CA ILE A 96 14.85 4.26 -5.70
C ILE A 96 13.48 3.66 -5.39
N VAL A 97 13.02 2.68 -6.18
CA VAL A 97 11.68 2.11 -6.04
C VAL A 97 11.51 1.31 -4.74
N PRO A 98 12.39 0.34 -4.42
CA PRO A 98 12.30 -0.38 -3.15
C PRO A 98 12.36 0.54 -1.93
N GLU A 99 13.20 1.58 -1.93
CA GLU A 99 13.33 2.49 -0.78
C GLU A 99 12.05 3.30 -0.52
N ILE A 100 11.39 3.80 -1.57
CA ILE A 100 10.09 4.48 -1.45
C ILE A 100 9.03 3.54 -0.88
N LEU A 101 8.95 2.32 -1.43
CA LEU A 101 7.96 1.33 -1.02
C LEU A 101 8.22 0.79 0.38
N GLU A 102 9.48 0.66 0.81
CA GLU A 102 9.83 0.27 2.18
C GLU A 102 9.42 1.32 3.22
N GLU A 103 9.57 2.61 2.90
CA GLU A 103 9.08 3.67 3.80
C GLU A 103 7.56 3.66 3.88
N PHE A 104 6.88 3.45 2.73
CA PHE A 104 5.43 3.27 2.69
C PHE A 104 4.98 2.06 3.52
N SER A 105 5.60 0.90 3.31
CA SER A 105 5.23 -0.35 3.98
C SER A 105 5.44 -0.28 5.49
N LYS A 106 6.53 0.34 5.96
CA LYS A 106 6.78 0.59 7.40
C LYS A 106 5.72 1.49 8.03
N ARG A 107 5.23 2.50 7.29
CA ARG A 107 4.25 3.46 7.82
C ARG A 107 2.85 2.85 7.97
N TYR A 108 2.44 2.00 7.04
CA TYR A 108 1.10 1.40 7.02
C TYR A 108 1.09 -0.09 7.44
N ASN A 109 2.24 -0.64 7.85
CA ASN A 109 2.43 -2.02 8.30
C ASN A 109 2.10 -3.09 7.25
N TYR A 110 2.45 -2.83 5.99
CA TYR A 110 2.35 -3.80 4.90
C TYR A 110 3.59 -4.68 4.82
N LYS A 111 3.43 -5.90 4.29
CA LYS A 111 4.56 -6.72 3.81
C LYS A 111 4.71 -6.51 2.32
N LEU A 112 5.94 -6.29 1.84
CA LEU A 112 6.21 -6.17 0.42
C LEU A 112 6.61 -7.51 -0.16
N LYS A 113 6.03 -7.87 -1.30
CA LYS A 113 6.44 -9.00 -2.13
C LYS A 113 6.71 -8.51 -3.54
N PHE A 114 7.97 -8.48 -3.93
CA PHE A 114 8.37 -8.08 -5.26
C PHE A 114 8.23 -9.24 -6.25
N LEU A 115 7.61 -8.97 -7.39
CA LEU A 115 7.53 -9.85 -8.56
C LEU A 115 8.35 -9.22 -9.67
N GLU A 116 9.32 -9.97 -10.17
CA GLU A 116 10.21 -9.53 -11.25
C GLU A 116 9.52 -9.70 -12.59
N ALA A 117 9.56 -8.65 -13.41
CA ALA A 117 9.10 -8.64 -14.79
C ALA A 117 10.26 -8.27 -15.73
N ASN A 118 10.18 -8.71 -16.98
CA ASN A 118 11.20 -8.48 -17.99
C ASN A 118 11.09 -7.08 -18.61
N ASP A 119 9.86 -6.60 -18.79
CA ASP A 119 9.57 -5.32 -19.43
C ASP A 119 8.34 -4.62 -18.80
N PHE A 120 8.10 -3.37 -19.21
CA PHE A 120 6.99 -2.56 -18.72
C PHE A 120 5.63 -3.05 -19.21
N ASP A 121 5.58 -3.78 -20.34
CA ASP A 121 4.35 -4.33 -20.89
C ASP A 121 3.87 -5.54 -20.07
N GLU A 122 4.80 -6.36 -19.59
CA GLU A 122 4.55 -7.46 -18.66
C GLU A 122 4.02 -6.92 -17.33
N ILE A 123 4.59 -5.85 -16.78
CA ILE A 123 4.04 -5.20 -15.58
C ILE A 123 2.61 -4.72 -15.82
N SER A 124 2.36 -4.12 -16.98
CA SER A 124 1.03 -3.62 -17.34
C SER A 124 -0.01 -4.75 -17.40
N LYS A 125 0.38 -5.93 -17.93
CA LYS A 125 -0.46 -7.14 -17.91
C LYS A 125 -0.68 -7.67 -16.50
N LEU A 126 0.36 -7.71 -15.67
CA LEU A 126 0.24 -8.17 -14.29
C LEU A 126 -0.69 -7.26 -13.47
N LEU A 127 -0.68 -5.95 -13.73
CA LEU A 127 -1.60 -4.99 -13.13
C LEU A 127 -3.04 -5.20 -13.60
N SER A 128 -3.26 -5.37 -14.91
CA SER A 128 -4.61 -5.60 -15.46
C SER A 128 -5.23 -6.89 -14.94
N ASP A 129 -4.41 -7.92 -14.76
CA ASP A 129 -4.84 -9.23 -14.26
C ASP A 129 -4.96 -9.27 -12.72
N SER A 130 -4.71 -8.14 -12.03
CA SER A 130 -4.69 -8.03 -10.57
C SER A 130 -3.73 -9.03 -9.90
N GLN A 131 -2.67 -9.42 -10.61
CA GLN A 131 -1.61 -10.29 -10.08
C GLN A 131 -0.62 -9.51 -9.21
N VAL A 132 -0.46 -8.21 -9.50
CA VAL A 132 0.27 -7.25 -8.66
C VAL A 132 -0.65 -6.08 -8.28
N ASP A 133 -0.41 -5.51 -7.11
CA ASP A 133 -1.18 -4.38 -6.59
C ASP A 133 -0.59 -3.04 -7.05
N ILE A 134 0.74 -2.98 -7.11
CA ILE A 134 1.53 -1.82 -7.53
C ILE A 134 2.52 -2.26 -8.61
N GLY A 135 2.70 -1.46 -9.66
CA GLY A 135 3.71 -1.69 -10.68
C GLY A 135 4.44 -0.41 -11.06
N ILE A 136 5.61 -0.54 -11.68
CA ILE A 136 6.31 0.58 -12.30
C ILE A 136 5.88 0.68 -13.76
N CYS A 137 5.48 1.87 -14.19
CA CYS A 137 4.95 2.13 -15.54
C CYS A 137 5.41 3.52 -16.04
N TYR A 138 5.20 3.79 -17.33
CA TYR A 138 5.34 5.14 -17.87
C TYR A 138 4.01 5.90 -17.77
N ASN A 139 4.07 7.17 -17.37
CA ASN A 139 2.94 8.10 -17.29
C ASN A 139 1.76 7.57 -16.45
N GLY A 140 2.07 7.09 -15.25
CA GLY A 140 1.14 6.46 -14.33
C GLY A 140 0.49 7.40 -13.32
N ASP A 141 0.17 6.86 -12.15
CA ASP A 141 -0.59 7.57 -11.10
C ASP A 141 0.30 8.48 -10.25
N PHE A 142 1.49 8.01 -9.88
CA PHE A 142 2.42 8.76 -9.01
C PHE A 142 3.81 8.81 -9.61
N ASN A 143 4.23 9.99 -10.05
CA ASN A 143 5.52 10.18 -10.72
C ASN A 143 6.70 9.77 -9.82
N ILE A 144 7.78 9.25 -10.39
CA ILE A 144 8.98 8.87 -9.65
C ILE A 144 10.14 9.70 -10.17
N LEU A 145 10.39 9.60 -11.47
CA LEU A 145 11.52 10.22 -12.14
C LEU A 145 11.19 10.43 -13.62
N GLU A 146 11.63 11.55 -14.17
CA GLU A 146 11.60 11.78 -15.62
C GLU A 146 12.87 11.19 -16.25
N LEU A 147 12.69 10.33 -17.24
CA LEU A 147 13.78 9.59 -17.89
C LEU A 147 13.87 9.93 -19.37
N PRO A 148 15.06 10.25 -19.89
CA PRO A 148 15.27 10.32 -21.32
C PRO A 148 15.21 8.91 -21.93
N ILE A 149 14.52 8.81 -23.05
CA ILE A 149 14.45 7.62 -23.91
C ILE A 149 15.38 7.85 -25.10
N TYR A 150 16.07 6.79 -25.48
CA TYR A 150 17.00 6.74 -26.60
C TYR A 150 16.53 5.68 -27.58
N ASP A 151 16.64 5.98 -28.87
CA ASP A 151 16.57 4.97 -29.91
C ASP A 151 17.95 4.35 -30.09
N TYR A 152 18.01 3.03 -29.92
CA TYR A 152 19.17 2.20 -30.22
C TYR A 152 18.77 1.10 -31.21
N ASN A 153 19.22 1.24 -32.46
CA ASN A 153 18.94 0.29 -33.55
C ASN A 153 17.44 0.04 -33.80
N GLY A 154 16.58 1.05 -33.66
CA GLY A 154 15.13 0.97 -33.86
C GLY A 154 14.36 0.48 -32.64
N ASN A 155 15.02 0.30 -31.48
CA ASN A 155 14.40 -0.07 -30.23
C ASN A 155 14.52 1.07 -29.21
N GLU A 156 13.40 1.43 -28.58
CA GLU A 156 13.40 2.37 -27.48
C GLU A 156 14.06 1.77 -26.23
N LYS A 157 15.04 2.49 -25.68
CA LYS A 157 15.75 2.14 -24.47
C LYS A 157 15.80 3.31 -23.51
N ASN A 158 15.54 3.04 -22.24
CA ASN A 158 15.63 4.05 -21.20
C ASN A 158 17.09 4.29 -20.79
N PHE A 159 17.35 5.42 -20.13
CA PHE A 159 18.68 5.80 -19.67
C PHE A 159 19.43 4.70 -18.88
N PHE A 160 18.73 3.96 -18.01
CA PHE A 160 19.35 2.91 -17.21
C PHE A 160 19.70 1.67 -18.03
N GLU A 161 18.85 1.28 -18.99
CA GLU A 161 19.16 0.21 -19.94
C GLU A 161 20.36 0.57 -20.83
N ILE A 162 20.45 1.82 -21.29
CA ILE A 162 21.61 2.29 -22.06
C ILE A 162 22.89 2.24 -21.23
N GLN A 163 22.85 2.61 -19.94
CA GLN A 163 24.02 2.47 -19.07
C GLN A 163 24.46 1.01 -18.91
N GLU A 164 23.52 0.08 -18.84
CA GLU A 164 23.85 -1.34 -18.76
C GLU A 164 24.47 -1.85 -20.08
N LEU A 165 23.95 -1.38 -21.21
CA LEU A 165 24.52 -1.67 -22.53
C LEU A 165 25.93 -1.08 -22.68
N LEU A 166 26.17 0.17 -22.25
CA LEU A 166 27.50 0.79 -22.25
C LEU A 166 28.53 0.03 -21.41
N LYS A 167 28.09 -0.64 -20.33
CA LYS A 167 28.98 -1.49 -19.54
C LYS A 167 29.36 -2.80 -20.25
N LYS A 168 28.52 -3.28 -21.18
CA LYS A 168 28.72 -4.53 -21.92
C LYS A 168 29.39 -4.31 -23.28
N GLU A 169 29.03 -3.22 -23.96
CA GLU A 169 29.51 -2.83 -25.30
C GLU A 169 30.19 -1.47 -25.22
N ASN A 170 31.49 -1.42 -25.55
CA ASN A 170 32.32 -0.21 -25.42
C ASN A 170 32.02 0.89 -26.46
N ASN A 171 31.14 0.66 -27.45
CA ASN A 171 30.80 1.66 -28.47
C ASN A 171 29.30 1.58 -28.82
N LEU A 172 28.57 2.67 -28.57
CA LEU A 172 27.20 2.87 -29.03
C LEU A 172 27.20 4.06 -30.01
N ASP A 173 27.63 3.80 -31.24
CA ASP A 173 27.88 4.85 -32.25
C ASP A 173 26.59 5.50 -32.80
N VAL A 174 25.40 5.00 -32.43
CA VAL A 174 24.10 5.56 -32.84
C VAL A 174 23.13 5.54 -31.66
N LEU A 175 23.20 6.56 -30.80
CA LEU A 175 22.17 6.84 -29.80
C LEU A 175 21.50 8.16 -30.15
N VAL A 176 20.23 8.09 -30.54
CA VAL A 176 19.41 9.29 -30.78
C VAL A 176 18.46 9.44 -29.62
N LYS A 177 18.58 10.55 -28.88
CA LYS A 177 17.59 10.90 -27.85
C LYS A 177 16.28 11.25 -28.55
N THR A 178 15.22 10.50 -28.24
CA THR A 178 13.91 10.66 -28.87
C THR A 178 13.01 11.54 -28.01
N GLU A 179 12.71 11.11 -26.79
CA GLU A 179 11.75 11.79 -25.92
C GLU A 179 12.08 11.62 -24.43
N HIS A 180 11.25 12.21 -23.56
CA HIS A 180 11.28 11.96 -22.13
C HIS A 180 9.99 11.25 -21.73
N LYS A 181 10.12 10.18 -20.94
CA LYS A 181 8.98 9.49 -20.33
C LYS A 181 9.05 9.64 -18.81
N ILE A 182 7.89 9.83 -18.18
CA ILE A 182 7.81 9.95 -16.72
C ILE A 182 7.59 8.56 -16.15
N LEU A 183 8.60 8.03 -15.48
CA LEU A 183 8.46 6.79 -14.71
C LEU A 183 7.57 7.05 -13.51
N SER A 184 6.59 6.18 -13.27
CA SER A 184 5.56 6.36 -12.25
C SER A 184 5.19 5.03 -11.58
N PHE A 185 4.56 5.11 -10.42
CA PHE A 185 3.81 4.00 -9.86
C PHE A 185 2.42 3.94 -10.51
N CYS A 186 1.99 2.73 -10.87
CA CYS A 186 0.63 2.41 -11.30
C CYS A 186 0.00 1.44 -10.31
N PHE A 187 -1.30 1.60 -10.07
CA PHE A 187 -2.08 0.73 -9.19
C PHE A 187 -3.08 -0.11 -10.00
N SER A 188 -3.31 -1.34 -9.57
CA SER A 188 -4.31 -2.21 -10.20
C SER A 188 -5.74 -1.70 -9.99
N ASP A 189 -6.03 -1.14 -8.80
CA ASP A 189 -7.30 -0.52 -8.46
C ASP A 189 -7.11 0.84 -7.77
N LYS A 190 -7.57 1.90 -8.44
CA LYS A 190 -7.50 3.30 -7.96
C LYS A 190 -8.56 3.64 -6.89
N ASN A 191 -9.55 2.78 -6.69
CA ASN A 191 -10.55 2.94 -5.62
C ASN A 191 -10.18 2.13 -4.36
N SER A 192 -9.02 1.48 -4.36
CA SER A 192 -8.56 0.67 -3.24
C SER A 192 -8.10 1.53 -2.06
N ILE A 193 -8.22 0.98 -0.84
CA ILE A 193 -7.65 1.58 0.38
C ILE A 193 -6.14 1.78 0.21
N LEU A 194 -5.47 0.85 -0.48
CA LEU A 194 -4.05 0.92 -0.78
C LEU A 194 -3.70 2.19 -1.58
N TYR A 195 -4.49 2.52 -2.61
CA TYR A 195 -4.32 3.73 -3.40
C TYR A 195 -4.50 5.00 -2.55
N GLU A 196 -5.55 5.07 -1.74
CA GLU A 196 -5.82 6.21 -0.85
C GLU A 196 -4.67 6.42 0.17
N GLU A 197 -4.19 5.34 0.76
CA GLU A 197 -3.09 5.37 1.71
C GLU A 197 -1.76 5.76 1.05
N PHE A 198 -1.50 5.26 -0.15
CA PHE A 198 -0.32 5.65 -0.93
C PHE A 198 -0.38 7.11 -1.35
N MET A 199 -1.56 7.64 -1.69
CA MET A 199 -1.76 9.06 -1.99
C MET A 199 -1.45 9.94 -0.76
N ASP A 200 -1.94 9.59 0.43
CA ASP A 200 -1.61 10.30 1.68
C ASP A 200 -0.11 10.22 1.99
N PHE A 201 0.50 9.04 1.80
CA PHE A 201 1.93 8.85 1.95
C PHE A 201 2.72 9.76 1.01
N TYR A 202 2.45 9.64 -0.29
CA TYR A 202 3.21 10.25 -1.37
C TYR A 202 3.14 11.79 -1.29
N SER A 203 1.97 12.36 -0.94
CA SER A 203 1.81 13.81 -0.75
C SER A 203 2.69 14.40 0.36
N LYS A 204 3.03 13.60 1.38
CA LYS A 204 3.86 13.99 2.53
C LYS A 204 5.31 13.52 2.38
N PHE A 205 5.58 12.69 1.40
CA PHE A 205 6.86 12.02 1.21
C PHE A 205 7.83 12.91 0.41
N SER A 206 9.08 12.97 0.85
CA SER A 206 10.11 13.75 0.16
C SER A 206 10.87 12.88 -0.84
N LEU A 207 10.35 12.80 -2.08
CA LEU A 207 11.07 12.13 -3.18
C LEU A 207 12.47 12.69 -3.39
N LYS A 208 12.62 14.02 -3.23
CA LYS A 208 13.91 14.69 -3.40
C LYS A 208 15.00 14.09 -2.50
N ARG A 209 14.66 13.64 -1.28
CA ARG A 209 15.62 13.00 -0.37
C ARG A 209 16.14 11.68 -0.94
N VAL A 210 15.25 10.80 -1.40
CA VAL A 210 15.62 9.50 -1.98
C VAL A 210 16.37 9.67 -3.29
N LEU A 211 15.88 10.54 -4.17
CA LEU A 211 16.54 10.84 -5.44
C LEU A 211 17.96 11.41 -5.23
N THR A 212 18.16 12.33 -4.29
CA THR A 212 19.49 12.92 -4.03
C THR A 212 20.48 11.88 -3.52
N LYS A 213 20.03 10.91 -2.74
CA LYS A 213 20.88 9.84 -2.18
C LYS A 213 21.44 8.92 -3.26
N HIS A 214 20.63 8.59 -4.27
CA HIS A 214 21.04 7.69 -5.34
C HIS A 214 21.67 8.42 -6.53
N ILE A 215 21.22 9.63 -6.86
CA ILE A 215 21.74 10.40 -8.00
C ILE A 215 23.08 11.08 -7.69
N ARG A 216 23.38 11.48 -6.43
CA ARG A 216 24.71 12.03 -6.08
C ARG A 216 25.82 10.98 -6.04
N GLY A 217 25.48 9.69 -6.11
CA GLY A 217 26.46 8.60 -6.25
C GLY A 217 26.93 8.38 -7.70
N PHE A 218 26.39 9.14 -8.66
CA PHE A 218 26.70 9.09 -10.09
C PHE A 218 27.21 10.45 -10.59
#